data_AF-A0A7W9KIZ5-F1
#
_entry.id   AF-A0A7W9KIZ5-F1
#
_cell.length_a   1.000
_cell.length_b   1.000
_cell.length_c   1.000
_cell.angle_alpha   90.00
_cell.angle_beta   90.00
_cell.angle_gamma   90.00
#
_symmetry.space_group_name_H-M   'P 1'
#
loop_
_entity.id
_entity.type
_entity.pdbx_description
1 polymer ?
#
loop_
_entity_poly.entity_id
_entity_poly.type
_entity_poly.pdbx_seq_one_letter_code
_entity_poly.pdbx_strand_id
1 'polypeptide(L)'
;MAETESTMDGGMLVVLHDRDDAEALAAELAELGWRPCAVHKELLAGEDDAEDADWLVELATAPDGTPAAAHEEFLAGLADRADGFVTSIN
;
A
#
# COMPACT_ATOMS: atom_id res chain seq x y z
N MET A 1 25.86 20.49 4.89
CA MET A 1 24.58 20.65 4.15
C MET A 1 24.18 19.23 3.85
N ALA A 2 23.23 18.68 4.61
CA ALA A 2 22.93 17.25 4.57
C ALA A 2 22.41 16.85 3.19
N GLU A 3 22.98 15.78 2.65
CA GLU A 3 22.55 15.08 1.45
C GLU A 3 21.12 14.58 1.70
N THR A 4 20.13 15.13 0.99
CA THR A 4 18.75 14.62 0.98
C THR A 4 18.64 13.46 0.00
N GLU A 5 19.50 12.46 0.16
CA GLU A 5 19.41 11.21 -0.57
C GLU A 5 18.65 10.22 0.32
N SER A 6 17.39 10.01 -0.03
CA SER A 6 16.46 8.92 0.34
C SER A 6 15.02 9.45 0.44
N THR A 7 14.48 9.98 -0.64
CA THR A 7 13.01 10.23 -0.75
C THR A 7 12.29 9.05 -1.42
N MET A 8 13.03 8.02 -1.86
CA MET A 8 12.46 6.84 -2.53
C MET A 8 12.67 5.52 -1.77
N ASP A 9 13.35 5.55 -0.61
CA ASP A 9 13.56 4.38 0.27
C ASP A 9 12.64 4.55 1.47
N GLY A 10 11.43 3.99 1.40
CA GLY A 10 10.41 4.21 2.43
C GLY A 10 8.95 4.04 1.99
N GLY A 11 8.73 3.60 0.75
CA GLY A 11 7.40 3.22 0.27
C GLY A 11 6.96 1.87 0.84
N MET A 12 5.65 1.70 0.97
CA MET A 12 4.97 0.48 1.39
C MET A 12 3.87 0.13 0.40
N LEU A 13 3.71 -1.16 0.14
CA LEU A 13 2.60 -1.74 -0.59
C LEU A 13 1.76 -2.57 0.37
N VAL A 14 0.45 -2.38 0.33
CA VAL A 14 -0.52 -3.26 0.99
C VAL A 14 -1.14 -4.16 -0.07
N VAL A 15 -0.99 -5.47 0.06
CA VAL A 15 -1.49 -6.47 -0.89
C VAL A 15 -2.75 -7.11 -0.35
N LEU A 16 -3.81 -7.11 -1.16
CA LEU A 16 -5.16 -7.55 -0.82
C LEU A 16 -5.75 -8.40 -1.94
N HIS A 17 -6.55 -9.40 -1.60
CA HIS A 17 -7.21 -10.26 -2.59
C HIS A 17 -8.53 -9.67 -3.10
N ASP A 18 -9.20 -8.84 -2.30
CA ASP A 18 -10.47 -8.20 -2.67
C ASP A 18 -10.26 -6.76 -3.13
N ARG A 19 -10.96 -6.40 -4.21
CA ARG A 19 -10.92 -5.07 -4.81
C ARG A 19 -11.56 -4.02 -3.91
N ASP A 20 -12.74 -4.32 -3.37
CA ASP A 20 -13.53 -3.39 -2.56
C ASP A 20 -12.78 -3.06 -1.27
N ASP A 21 -12.15 -4.06 -0.65
CA ASP A 21 -11.25 -3.85 0.50
C ASP A 21 -10.06 -2.95 0.14
N ALA A 22 -9.44 -3.15 -1.03
CA ALA A 22 -8.31 -2.32 -1.46
C ALA A 22 -8.70 -0.86 -1.75
N GLU A 23 -9.82 -0.65 -2.44
CA GLU A 23 -10.35 0.69 -2.71
C GLU A 23 -10.81 1.39 -1.41
N ALA A 24 -11.46 0.65 -0.50
CA ALA A 24 -11.87 1.16 0.80
C ALA A 24 -10.66 1.56 1.65
N LEU A 25 -9.65 0.68 1.76
CA LEU A 25 -8.43 0.96 2.52
C LEU A 25 -7.69 2.18 1.95
N ALA A 26 -7.56 2.27 0.63
CA ALA A 26 -6.91 3.41 -0.01
C ALA A 26 -7.68 4.72 0.25
N ALA A 27 -9.01 4.68 0.23
CA ALA A 27 -9.85 5.84 0.55
C ALA A 27 -9.67 6.25 2.03
N GLU A 28 -9.73 5.30 2.97
CA GLU A 28 -9.52 5.57 4.40
C GLU A 28 -8.14 6.19 4.65
N LEU A 29 -7.08 5.64 4.03
CA LEU A 29 -5.73 6.17 4.14
C LEU A 29 -5.61 7.57 3.51
N ALA A 30 -6.24 7.82 2.38
CA ALA A 30 -6.27 9.13 1.75
C ALA A 30 -6.99 10.17 2.63
N GLU A 31 -8.07 9.80 3.32
CA GLU A 31 -8.76 10.64 4.30
C GLU A 31 -7.90 10.93 5.53
N LEU A 32 -7.13 9.93 5.98
CA LEU A 32 -6.13 10.10 7.04
C LEU A 32 -4.95 10.98 6.61
N GLY A 33 -4.79 11.24 5.31
CA GLY A 33 -3.77 12.14 4.74
C GLY A 33 -2.53 11.43 4.17
N TRP A 34 -2.60 10.11 3.99
CA TRP A 34 -1.56 9.34 3.32
C TRP A 34 -1.48 9.65 1.82
N ARG A 35 -0.29 9.46 1.25
CA ARG A 35 0.01 9.74 -0.16
C ARG A 35 0.94 8.65 -0.74
N PRO A 36 0.78 8.24 -2.02
CA PRO A 36 -0.28 8.64 -2.95
C PRO A 36 -1.62 7.90 -2.76
N CYS A 37 -1.65 6.78 -2.02
CA CYS A 37 -2.82 5.89 -1.93
C CYS A 37 -3.25 5.37 -3.31
N ALA A 38 -2.28 4.98 -4.14
CA ALA A 38 -2.53 4.49 -5.49
C ALA A 38 -2.88 3.00 -5.44
N VAL A 39 -3.98 2.61 -6.08
CA VAL A 39 -4.42 1.22 -6.15
C VAL A 39 -4.00 0.63 -7.50
N HIS A 40 -3.27 -0.49 -7.45
CA HIS A 40 -2.75 -1.21 -8.61
C HIS A 40 -3.35 -2.62 -8.65
N LYS A 41 -3.78 -3.06 -9.83
CA LYS A 41 -4.20 -4.45 -10.04
C LYS A 41 -3.03 -5.24 -10.63
N GLU A 42 -2.52 -6.22 -9.90
CA GLU A 42 -1.56 -7.19 -10.42
C GLU A 42 -2.34 -8.42 -10.91
N LEU A 43 -2.27 -8.68 -12.21
CA LEU A 43 -2.83 -9.88 -12.81
C LEU A 43 -1.83 -11.02 -12.65
N LEU A 44 -2.19 -12.05 -11.88
CA LEU A 44 -1.44 -13.30 -11.88
C LEU A 44 -1.45 -13.88 -13.30
N ALA A 45 -0.25 -14.08 -13.86
CA ALA A 45 -0.11 -14.59 -15.22
C ALA A 45 -0.57 -16.06 -15.27
N GLY A 46 -1.81 -16.34 -15.66
CA GLY A 46 -2.26 -17.73 -15.79
C GLY A 46 -3.70 -18.01 -16.21
N GLU A 47 -4.70 -17.23 -15.78
CA GLU A 47 -6.10 -17.51 -16.09
C GLU A 47 -6.87 -16.24 -16.49
N ASP A 48 -7.60 -16.33 -17.59
CA ASP A 48 -8.27 -15.23 -18.31
C ASP A 48 -9.55 -14.70 -17.61
N ASP A 49 -9.84 -15.18 -16.39
CA ASP A 49 -10.94 -14.68 -15.56
C ASP A 49 -10.42 -13.61 -14.60
N ALA A 50 -10.96 -12.40 -14.73
CA ALA A 50 -10.55 -11.20 -13.98
C ALA A 50 -10.79 -11.29 -12.45
N GLU A 51 -11.19 -12.47 -11.96
CA GLU A 51 -11.59 -12.81 -10.60
C GLU A 51 -10.40 -13.17 -9.69
N ASP A 52 -9.27 -13.64 -10.24
CA ASP A 52 -8.06 -13.99 -9.46
C ASP A 52 -6.96 -12.95 -9.72
N ALA A 53 -7.05 -11.81 -9.04
CA ALA A 53 -6.06 -10.74 -9.12
C ALA A 53 -5.82 -10.11 -7.76
N ASP A 54 -4.56 -9.83 -7.47
CA ASP A 54 -4.18 -9.12 -6.25
C ASP A 54 -4.25 -7.60 -6.49
N TRP A 55 -4.74 -6.91 -5.49
CA TRP A 55 -4.85 -5.46 -5.45
C TRP A 55 -3.82 -4.90 -4.49
N LEU A 56 -3.02 -3.96 -4.96
CA LEU A 56 -1.92 -3.38 -4.22
C LEU A 56 -2.17 -1.90 -3.98
N VAL A 57 -2.11 -1.47 -2.73
CA VAL A 57 -2.23 -0.07 -2.33
C VAL A 57 -0.83 0.47 -2.04
N GLU A 58 -0.35 1.37 -2.90
CA GLU A 58 0.94 2.03 -2.78
C GLU A 58 0.85 3.28 -1.88
N LEU A 59 1.75 3.33 -0.91
CA LEU A 59 1.88 4.41 0.07
C LEU A 59 3.35 4.81 0.17
N ALA A 60 3.65 6.09 -0.05
CA ALA A 60 5.00 6.62 0.06
C ALA A 60 5.20 7.43 1.34
N THR A 61 4.19 8.19 1.76
CA THR A 61 4.31 9.14 2.86
C THR A 61 3.07 9.13 3.74
N ALA A 62 3.31 9.04 5.04
CA ALA A 62 2.29 9.17 6.08
C ALA A 62 1.84 10.63 6.23
N PRO A 63 0.67 10.88 6.86
CA PRO A 63 0.17 12.25 7.08
C PRO A 63 1.12 13.12 7.91
N ASP A 64 1.94 12.53 8.77
CA ASP A 64 2.96 13.22 9.57
C ASP A 64 4.20 13.62 8.75
N GLY A 65 4.25 13.29 7.45
CA GLY A 65 5.37 13.59 6.54
C GLY A 65 6.53 12.59 6.63
N THR A 66 6.39 11.53 7.44
CA THR A 66 7.36 10.44 7.54
C THR A 66 7.14 9.40 6.44
N PRO A 67 8.16 8.60 6.06
CA PRO A 67 8.00 7.52 5.11
C PRO A 67 6.98 6.48 5.59
N ALA A 68 6.25 5.87 4.65
CA ALA A 68 5.27 4.83 4.96
C ALA A 68 5.88 3.62 5.68
N ALA A 69 7.13 3.27 5.35
CA ALA A 69 7.88 2.20 6.01
C ALA A 69 8.05 2.42 7.53
N ALA A 70 8.05 3.66 8.02
CA ALA A 70 8.11 3.93 9.46
C ALA A 70 6.82 3.55 10.21
N HIS A 71 5.75 3.29 9.46
CA HIS A 71 4.42 2.93 9.96
C HIS A 71 4.00 1.54 9.49
N GLU A 72 4.97 0.65 9.22
CA GLU A 72 4.73 -0.71 8.77
C GLU A 72 3.78 -1.47 9.71
N GLU A 73 3.98 -1.43 11.02
CA GLU A 73 3.13 -2.14 11.99
C GLU A 73 1.67 -1.71 11.92
N PHE A 74 1.41 -0.42 11.67
CA PHE A 74 0.06 0.11 11.53
C PHE A 74 -0.60 -0.40 10.25
N LEU A 75 0.13 -0.36 9.13
CA LEU A 75 -0.34 -0.85 7.83
C LEU A 75 -0.54 -2.36 7.83
N ALA A 76 0.37 -3.11 8.48
CA ALA A 76 0.26 -4.56 8.64
C ALA A 76 -1.02 -4.95 9.38
N GLY A 77 -1.40 -4.21 10.43
CA GLY A 77 -2.66 -4.46 11.14
C GLY A 77 -3.92 -4.20 10.30
N LEU A 78 -3.86 -3.24 9.36
CA LEU A 78 -4.96 -3.00 8.42
C LEU A 78 -5.04 -4.11 7.38
N ALA A 79 -3.90 -4.55 6.85
CA ALA A 79 -3.82 -5.63 5.88
C ALA A 79 -4.30 -6.97 6.46
N ASP A 80 -3.87 -7.31 7.68
CA ASP A 80 -4.24 -8.55 8.38
C ASP A 80 -5.77 -8.70 8.53
N ARG A 81 -6.47 -7.59 8.78
CA ARG A 81 -7.94 -7.57 8.86
C ARG A 81 -8.62 -8.01 7.56
N ALA A 82 -7.99 -7.75 6.43
CA ALA A 82 -8.49 -8.09 5.10
C ALA A 82 -7.78 -9.34 4.51
N ASP A 83 -7.18 -10.17 5.37
CA ASP A 83 -6.40 -11.37 5.00
C ASP A 83 -5.24 -11.06 4.04
N GLY A 84 -4.73 -9.83 4.10
CA GLY A 84 -3.63 -9.34 3.28
C GLY A 84 -2.30 -9.23 4.02
N PHE A 85 -1.31 -8.69 3.34
CA PHE A 85 0.00 -8.42 3.93
C PHE A 85 0.59 -7.12 3.39
N VAL A 86 1.63 -6.63 4.06
CA VAL A 86 2.34 -5.43 3.63
C VAL A 86 3.78 -5.75 3.26
N THR A 87 4.34 -5.00 2.32
CA THR A 87 5.72 -5.18 1.87
C THR A 87 6.36 -3.83 1.57
N SER A 88 7.63 -3.67 1.96
CA SER A 88 8.39 -2.45 1.70
C SER A 88 8.92 -2.44 0.27
N ILE A 89 8.86 -1.28 -0.37
CA ILE A 89 9.43 -1.06 -1.70
C ILE A 89 10.87 -0.57 -1.48
N ASN A 90 11.83 -1.39 -1.90
CA ASN A 90 13.27 -1.12 -1.85
C ASN A 90 13.77 -0.47 -3.16
#